data_AF-A0A816IBL9-F1
#
_entry.id   AF-A0A816IBL9-F1
#
_cell.length_a   1.000
_cell.length_b   1.000
_cell.length_c   1.000
_cell.angle_alpha   90.00
_cell.angle_beta   90.00
_cell.angle_gamma   90.00
#
_symmetry.space_group_name_H-M   'P 1'
#
loop_
_entity.id
_entity.type
_entity.pdbx_description
1 polymer ?
#
loop_
_entity_poly.entity_id
_entity_poly.type
_entity_poly.pdbx_seq_one_letter_code
_entity_poly.pdbx_strand_id
1 'polypeptide(L)'
;MGFIRPIKETRCFFFFFVYVARIKVHELRDKSKSDLQNQLQDLKAELALLRVAKVTGGAPNKLSKMLGFENEVACFLIVYVSESETVTCFVMNNSKVVRKSIAQVLTVTSQKQKSALREAYKNKKFIPLDLRPKKTRAIRRRLTKHQLSLKTEREKKKEMYFPIRKYAIKV
;
A
#
# COMPACT_ATOMS: atom_id res chain seq x y z
N MET A 1 -28.80 9.79 -22.23
CA MET A 1 -28.75 8.90 -21.04
C MET A 1 -27.43 8.15 -21.03
N GLY A 2 -26.44 8.64 -20.27
CA GLY A 2 -25.14 7.98 -20.14
C GLY A 2 -25.06 7.24 -18.82
N PHE A 3 -25.06 5.90 -18.86
CA PHE A 3 -24.90 5.02 -17.71
C PHE A 3 -23.57 5.33 -17.00
N ILE A 4 -23.64 6.03 -15.87
CA ILE A 4 -22.54 6.14 -14.92
C ILE A 4 -22.45 4.77 -14.25
N ARG A 5 -21.62 3.88 -14.80
CA ARG A 5 -21.29 2.63 -14.10
C ARG A 5 -20.65 3.00 -12.75
N PRO A 6 -21.19 2.52 -11.62
CA PRO A 6 -20.55 2.72 -10.33
C PRO A 6 -19.16 2.08 -10.40
N ILE A 7 -18.20 2.80 -9.85
CA ILE A 7 -16.85 2.32 -9.56
C ILE A 7 -17.06 1.16 -8.60
N LYS A 8 -17.21 -0.05 -9.15
CA LYS A 8 -16.90 -1.25 -8.40
C LYS A 8 -15.46 -1.00 -7.97
N GLU A 9 -15.27 -0.84 -6.66
CA GLU A 9 -14.04 -1.21 -6.02
C GLU A 9 -13.63 -2.54 -6.65
N THR A 10 -12.75 -2.48 -7.65
CA THR A 10 -11.73 -3.49 -7.74
C THR A 10 -11.03 -3.36 -6.42
N ARG A 11 -11.56 -4.10 -5.44
CA ARG A 11 -10.78 -4.74 -4.40
C ARG A 11 -9.51 -5.12 -5.13
N CYS A 12 -8.47 -4.29 -4.99
CA CYS A 12 -7.12 -4.78 -5.03
C CYS A 12 -7.23 -5.96 -4.10
N PHE A 13 -7.23 -7.15 -4.70
CA PHE A 13 -7.18 -8.39 -4.01
C PHE A 13 -5.88 -8.26 -3.23
N PHE A 14 -6.02 -7.75 -2.01
CA PHE A 14 -4.95 -7.56 -1.07
C PHE A 14 -4.71 -8.98 -0.65
N PHE A 15 -3.96 -9.69 -1.49
CA PHE A 15 -3.44 -10.99 -1.17
C PHE A 15 -2.56 -10.72 0.03
N PHE A 16 -3.17 -10.87 1.21
CA PHE A 16 -2.55 -10.72 2.50
C PHE A 16 -1.65 -11.94 2.65
N PHE A 17 -0.54 -11.88 1.91
CA PHE A 17 0.56 -12.81 2.06
C PHE A 17 1.28 -12.38 3.34
N VAL A 18 0.70 -12.74 4.49
CA VAL A 18 1.42 -12.69 5.76
C VAL A 18 2.51 -13.72 5.65
N TYR A 19 3.69 -13.24 5.29
CA TYR A 19 4.89 -14.02 5.40
C TYR A 19 5.84 -13.25 6.30
N VAL A 20 6.28 -13.95 7.33
CA VAL A 20 7.21 -13.57 8.39
C VAL A 20 8.22 -12.54 7.89
N ALA A 21 7.96 -11.27 8.22
CA ALA A 21 8.95 -10.22 8.10
C ALA A 21 9.82 -10.28 9.35
N ARG A 22 11.13 -10.46 9.17
CA ARG A 22 12.10 -10.43 10.26
C ARG A 22 12.09 -9.09 11.01
N ILE A 23 11.69 -8.01 10.34
CA ILE A 23 11.62 -6.66 10.88
C ILE A 23 10.15 -6.23 10.98
N LYS A 24 9.74 -5.76 12.15
CA LYS A 24 8.38 -5.24 12.36
C LYS A 24 8.32 -3.77 11.93
N VAL A 25 7.26 -3.42 11.20
CA VAL A 25 7.13 -2.08 10.60
C VAL A 25 6.92 -0.98 11.65
N HIS A 26 6.29 -1.29 12.79
CA HIS A 26 6.08 -0.29 13.85
C HIS A 26 7.41 0.21 14.42
N GLU A 27 8.36 -0.70 14.67
CA GLU A 27 9.70 -0.35 15.18
C GLU A 27 10.47 0.58 14.22
N LEU A 28 10.23 0.49 12.91
CA LEU A 28 10.88 1.35 11.91
C LEU A 28 10.30 2.78 11.89
N ARG A 29 9.08 2.98 12.40
CA ARG A 29 8.44 4.30 12.43
C ARG A 29 9.05 5.19 13.52
N ASP A 30 9.52 4.62 14.61
CA ASP A 30 10.06 5.38 15.74
C ASP A 30 11.54 5.74 15.55
N LYS A 31 12.24 5.05 14.64
CA LYS A 31 13.67 5.28 14.34
C LYS A 31 13.94 6.59 13.60
N SER A 32 15.14 7.14 13.80
CA SER A 32 15.59 8.35 13.12
C SER A 32 15.89 8.10 11.63
N LYS A 33 16.02 9.18 10.85
CA LYS A 33 16.30 9.07 9.40
C LYS A 33 17.68 8.46 9.12
N SER A 34 18.70 8.80 9.91
CA SER A 34 20.06 8.24 9.78
C SER A 34 20.05 6.73 10.05
N ASP A 35 19.33 6.27 11.06
CA ASP A 35 19.29 4.85 11.42
C ASP A 35 18.62 4.01 10.32
N LEU A 36 17.57 4.55 9.69
CA LEU A 36 16.91 3.92 8.54
C LEU A 36 17.84 3.85 7.32
N GLN A 37 18.71 4.85 7.12
CA GLN A 37 19.69 4.87 6.03
C GLN A 37 20.79 3.84 6.24
N ASN A 38 21.28 3.71 7.48
CA ASN A 38 22.29 2.72 7.85
C ASN A 38 21.74 1.29 7.68
N GLN A 39 20.55 1.03 8.23
CA GLN A 39 19.85 -0.27 8.05
C GLN A 39 19.64 -0.62 6.56
N LEU A 40 19.33 0.38 5.73
CA LEU A 40 19.18 0.18 4.30
C LEU A 40 20.49 -0.21 3.61
N GLN A 41 21.62 0.37 4.03
CA GLN A 41 22.94 0.04 3.49
C GLN A 41 23.36 -1.37 3.85
N ASP A 42 23.17 -1.78 5.10
CA ASP A 42 23.50 -3.13 5.59
C ASP A 42 22.70 -4.21 4.84
N LEU A 43 21.38 -4.00 4.70
CA LEU A 43 20.51 -4.93 3.98
C LEU A 43 20.86 -5.01 2.47
N LYS A 44 21.34 -3.91 1.87
CA LYS A 44 21.80 -3.91 0.48
C LYS A 44 23.12 -4.66 0.32
N ALA A 45 24.04 -4.54 1.26
CA ALA A 45 25.28 -5.30 1.28
C ALA A 45 24.99 -6.81 1.41
N GLU A 46 24.10 -7.20 2.33
CA GLU A 46 23.65 -8.58 2.49
C GLU A 46 23.01 -9.12 1.20
N LEU A 47 22.14 -8.33 0.56
CA LEU A 47 21.52 -8.71 -0.71
C LEU A 47 22.55 -8.90 -1.83
N ALA A 48 23.58 -8.05 -1.89
CA ALA A 48 24.64 -8.15 -2.88
C ALA A 48 25.45 -9.45 -2.69
N LEU A 49 25.82 -9.77 -1.47
CA LEU A 49 26.52 -11.02 -1.14
C LEU A 49 25.68 -12.24 -1.52
N LEU A 50 24.38 -12.24 -1.20
CA LEU A 50 23.46 -13.33 -1.58
C LEU A 50 23.31 -13.50 -3.09
N ARG A 51 23.45 -12.42 -3.88
CA ARG A 51 23.41 -12.50 -5.35
C ARG A 51 24.67 -13.13 -5.91
N VAL A 52 25.85 -12.77 -5.40
CA VAL A 52 27.13 -13.40 -5.82
C VAL A 52 27.16 -14.87 -5.45
N ALA A 53 26.72 -15.22 -4.24
CA ALA A 53 26.60 -16.61 -3.79
C ALA A 53 25.67 -17.45 -4.67
N LYS A 54 24.59 -16.84 -5.20
CA LYS A 54 23.69 -17.53 -6.14
C LYS A 54 24.37 -17.84 -7.47
N VAL A 55 25.17 -16.91 -8.01
CA VAL A 55 25.85 -17.08 -9.31
C VAL A 55 26.98 -18.11 -9.22
N THR A 56 27.68 -18.15 -8.08
CA THR A 56 28.80 -19.07 -7.83
C THR A 56 28.38 -20.48 -7.39
N GLY A 57 27.08 -20.80 -7.40
CA GLY A 57 26.58 -22.11 -6.97
C GLY A 57 26.76 -22.40 -5.48
N GLY A 58 26.73 -21.37 -4.63
CA GLY A 58 27.01 -21.49 -3.21
C GLY A 58 26.04 -22.38 -2.43
N ALA A 59 26.53 -22.95 -1.32
CA ALA A 59 25.81 -23.90 -0.47
C ALA A 59 24.38 -23.42 -0.08
N PRO A 60 23.37 -24.31 -0.12
CA PRO A 60 21.97 -23.96 0.10
C PRO A 60 21.74 -23.35 1.49
N ASN A 61 22.54 -23.70 2.49
CA ASN A 61 22.40 -23.17 3.87
C ASN A 61 22.65 -21.66 3.97
N LYS A 62 23.45 -21.07 3.09
CA LYS A 62 23.61 -19.60 3.00
C LYS A 62 22.36 -18.93 2.40
N LEU A 63 21.58 -19.68 1.62
CA LEU A 63 20.34 -19.26 0.97
C LEU A 63 19.08 -19.57 1.83
N SER A 64 19.20 -20.40 2.87
CA SER A 64 18.09 -20.99 3.63
C SER A 64 18.06 -20.68 5.14
N LYS A 65 18.74 -19.63 5.63
CA LYS A 65 18.66 -19.19 7.05
C LYS A 65 17.27 -18.63 7.43
N MET A 66 16.28 -19.50 7.42
CA MET A 66 14.99 -19.38 8.09
C MET A 66 14.60 -20.79 8.55
N LEU A 67 14.96 -21.12 9.79
CA LEU A 67 14.14 -21.77 10.82
C LEU A 67 14.99 -21.78 12.11
N GLY A 68 15.02 -20.64 12.79
CA GLY A 68 15.30 -20.59 14.21
C GLY A 68 13.96 -20.48 14.93
N PHE A 69 13.25 -21.60 15.00
CA PHE A 69 12.24 -21.81 16.03
C PHE A 69 12.87 -22.86 16.95
N GLU A 70 13.50 -22.39 18.01
CA GLU A 70 13.73 -23.24 19.17
C GLU A 70 12.37 -23.69 19.68
N ASN A 71 12.24 -25.02 19.85
CA ASN A 71 11.23 -25.73 20.64
C ASN A 71 9.80 -25.79 20.06
N GLU A 72 9.46 -26.91 19.42
CA GLU A 72 8.71 -28.01 20.05
C GLU A 72 8.27 -29.04 18.99
N VAL A 73 8.61 -30.30 19.25
CA VAL A 73 7.99 -31.57 18.82
C VAL A 73 7.07 -31.54 17.58
N ALA A 74 7.56 -32.10 16.47
CA ALA A 74 6.71 -32.75 15.48
C ALA A 74 7.44 -33.96 14.87
N CYS A 75 7.53 -35.01 15.67
CA CYS A 75 7.58 -36.36 15.16
C CYS A 75 6.17 -36.67 14.62
N PHE A 76 6.00 -36.77 13.30
CA PHE A 76 5.01 -37.71 12.76
C PHE A 76 5.43 -38.20 11.37
N LEU A 77 5.72 -39.48 11.35
CA LEU A 77 5.88 -40.39 10.24
C LEU A 77 4.74 -40.25 9.21
N ILE A 78 5.04 -40.37 7.91
CA ILE A 78 4.33 -41.25 6.95
C ILE A 78 5.09 -41.29 5.60
N VAL A 79 5.65 -42.48 5.35
CA VAL A 79 5.64 -43.36 4.17
C VAL A 79 6.14 -42.88 2.79
N TYR A 80 6.95 -43.78 2.22
CA TYR A 80 7.59 -43.87 0.91
C TYR A 80 6.62 -43.90 -0.30
N VAL A 81 7.14 -43.34 -1.42
CA VAL A 81 7.14 -43.87 -2.81
C VAL A 81 6.05 -43.47 -3.83
N SER A 82 6.58 -42.97 -4.97
CA SER A 82 6.06 -42.91 -6.34
C SER A 82 4.82 -42.06 -6.64
N GLU A 83 5.05 -40.79 -6.94
CA GLU A 83 4.78 -40.19 -8.25
C GLU A 83 5.32 -38.76 -8.28
N SER A 84 5.72 -38.32 -9.47
CA SER A 84 6.40 -37.07 -9.79
C SER A 84 5.54 -35.83 -9.59
N GLU A 85 5.16 -35.54 -8.36
CA GLU A 85 4.78 -34.20 -7.95
C GLU A 85 5.70 -33.82 -6.82
N THR A 86 6.80 -33.13 -7.15
CA THR A 86 7.52 -32.36 -6.16
C THR A 86 6.52 -31.37 -5.58
N VAL A 87 5.91 -31.74 -4.45
CA VAL A 87 5.27 -30.87 -3.48
C VAL A 87 6.09 -29.61 -3.51
N THR A 88 5.52 -28.54 -4.06
CA THR A 88 6.23 -27.28 -4.22
C THR A 88 6.60 -26.85 -2.82
N CYS A 89 7.81 -27.20 -2.41
CA CYS A 89 8.39 -26.75 -1.17
C CYS A 89 8.49 -25.25 -1.38
N PHE A 90 7.50 -24.51 -0.85
CA PHE A 90 7.41 -23.06 -0.92
C PHE A 90 8.46 -22.48 0.04
N VAL A 91 9.71 -22.90 -0.14
CA VAL A 91 10.85 -22.43 0.62
C VAL A 91 11.05 -20.99 0.19
N MET A 92 10.70 -20.08 1.08
CA MET A 92 11.09 -18.70 0.91
C MET A 92 12.60 -18.59 1.10
N ASN A 93 13.33 -18.54 -0.02
CA ASN A 93 14.76 -18.24 -0.08
C ASN A 93 15.09 -16.92 0.66
N ASN A 94 16.23 -16.86 1.33
CA ASN A 94 16.77 -15.68 2.06
C ASN A 94 16.71 -14.38 1.24
N SER A 95 16.96 -14.45 -0.08
CA SER A 95 16.90 -13.27 -0.95
C SER A 95 15.49 -12.63 -0.99
N LYS A 96 14.42 -13.43 -0.88
CA LYS A 96 13.05 -12.90 -0.83
C LYS A 96 12.78 -12.18 0.49
N VAL A 97 13.34 -12.66 1.60
CA VAL A 97 13.20 -12.05 2.93
C VAL A 97 13.94 -10.71 3.01
N VAL A 98 15.19 -10.65 2.55
CA VAL A 98 15.99 -9.40 2.52
C VAL A 98 15.34 -8.36 1.60
N ARG A 99 14.83 -8.76 0.42
CA ARG A 99 14.09 -7.86 -0.48
C ARG A 99 12.83 -7.27 0.17
N LYS A 100 12.05 -8.09 0.89
CA LYS A 100 10.87 -7.63 1.63
C LYS A 100 11.26 -6.62 2.72
N SER A 101 12.37 -6.87 3.43
CA SER A 101 12.89 -5.97 4.47
C SER A 101 13.33 -4.61 3.91
N ILE A 102 14.08 -4.61 2.79
CA ILE A 102 14.46 -3.38 2.07
C ILE A 102 13.21 -2.60 1.63
N ALA A 103 12.22 -3.28 1.06
CA ALA A 103 10.98 -2.66 0.61
C ALA A 103 10.22 -2.00 1.78
N GLN A 104 10.20 -2.63 2.95
CA GLN A 104 9.59 -2.06 4.17
C GLN A 104 10.30 -0.76 4.62
N VAL A 105 11.64 -0.77 4.72
CA VAL A 105 12.42 0.43 5.11
C VAL A 105 12.21 1.58 4.12
N LEU A 106 12.24 1.30 2.81
CA LEU A 106 11.99 2.29 1.77
C LEU A 106 10.55 2.83 1.82
N THR A 107 9.58 1.97 2.13
CA THR A 107 8.18 2.37 2.27
C THR A 107 8.01 3.33 3.45
N VAL A 108 8.57 3.01 4.61
CA VAL A 108 8.51 3.88 5.80
C VAL A 108 9.22 5.21 5.54
N THR A 109 10.38 5.19 4.89
CA THR A 109 11.12 6.40 4.52
C THR A 109 10.30 7.28 3.57
N SER A 110 9.67 6.70 2.55
CA SER A 110 8.80 7.43 1.61
C SER A 110 7.54 7.99 2.30
N GLN A 111 6.97 7.24 3.25
CA GLN A 111 5.83 7.70 4.06
C GLN A 111 6.21 8.95 4.87
N LYS A 112 7.33 8.93 5.61
CA LYS A 112 7.83 10.06 6.41
C LYS A 112 8.14 11.29 5.54
N GLN A 113 8.75 11.09 4.37
CA GLN A 113 9.00 12.18 3.42
C GLN A 113 7.69 12.80 2.92
N LYS A 114 6.71 11.98 2.54
CA LYS A 114 5.42 12.47 2.04
C LYS A 114 4.57 13.13 3.14
N SER A 115 4.63 12.67 4.39
CA SER A 115 3.93 13.32 5.50
C SER A 115 4.51 14.72 5.77
N ALA A 116 5.83 14.85 5.85
CA ALA A 116 6.50 16.14 5.99
C ALA A 116 6.17 17.11 4.85
N LEU A 117 6.14 16.63 3.60
CA LEU A 117 5.72 17.44 2.44
C LEU A 117 4.23 17.83 2.50
N ARG A 118 3.35 16.94 2.98
CA ARG A 118 1.91 17.25 3.14
C ARG A 118 1.70 18.37 4.15
N GLU A 119 2.45 18.36 5.24
CA GLU A 119 2.41 19.42 6.26
C GLU A 119 2.98 20.73 5.71
N ALA A 120 4.14 20.69 5.07
CA ALA A 120 4.80 21.88 4.51
C ALA A 120 3.97 22.58 3.42
N TYR A 121 3.18 21.85 2.64
CA TYR A 121 2.32 22.39 1.57
C TYR A 121 0.83 22.43 1.95
N LYS A 122 0.49 22.26 3.23
CA LYS A 122 -0.89 22.37 3.70
C LYS A 122 -1.42 23.79 3.41
N ASN A 123 -2.63 23.86 2.86
CA ASN A 123 -3.33 25.11 2.52
C ASN A 123 -2.66 26.01 1.46
N LYS A 124 -1.49 25.64 0.92
CA LYS A 124 -0.89 26.38 -0.18
C LYS A 124 -1.71 26.18 -1.45
N LYS A 125 -1.94 27.27 -2.20
CA LYS A 125 -2.67 27.23 -3.49
C LYS A 125 -1.96 26.36 -4.52
N PHE A 126 -0.63 26.45 -4.58
CA PHE A 126 0.21 25.70 -5.50
C PHE A 126 0.84 24.50 -4.80
N ILE A 127 0.36 23.32 -5.14
CA ILE A 127 0.81 22.03 -4.60
C ILE A 127 1.46 21.25 -5.76
N PRO A 128 2.56 20.52 -5.53
CA PRO A 128 3.15 19.65 -6.54
C PRO A 128 2.18 18.52 -6.99
N LEU A 129 2.38 18.04 -8.22
CA LEU A 129 1.49 17.07 -8.88
C LEU A 129 1.32 15.75 -8.12
N ASP A 130 2.34 15.31 -7.38
CA ASP A 130 2.33 14.06 -6.61
C ASP A 130 1.44 14.12 -5.38
N LEU A 131 1.35 15.28 -4.74
CA LEU A 131 0.53 15.51 -3.55
C LEU A 131 -0.93 15.86 -3.89
N ARG A 132 -1.23 16.12 -5.17
CA ARG A 132 -2.59 16.40 -5.63
C ARG A 132 -3.49 15.17 -5.43
N PRO A 133 -4.74 15.35 -4.96
CA PRO A 133 -5.68 14.24 -4.84
C PRO A 133 -5.91 13.57 -6.20
N LYS A 134 -5.78 12.24 -6.24
CA LYS A 134 -6.03 11.44 -7.43
C LYS A 134 -7.55 11.31 -7.61
N LYS A 135 -8.08 11.99 -8.63
CA LYS A 135 -9.48 11.93 -9.07
C LYS A 135 -9.49 11.66 -10.57
N THR A 136 -10.60 11.16 -11.11
CA THR A 136 -10.74 10.99 -12.56
C THR A 136 -10.67 12.35 -13.27
N ARG A 137 -10.24 12.34 -14.54
CA ARG A 137 -10.11 13.55 -15.37
C ARG A 137 -11.43 14.32 -15.47
N ALA A 138 -12.56 13.62 -15.63
CA ALA A 138 -13.89 14.21 -15.66
C ALA A 138 -14.21 14.96 -14.34
N ILE A 139 -13.94 14.34 -13.19
CA ILE A 139 -14.13 14.97 -11.87
C ILE A 139 -13.21 16.18 -11.66
N ARG A 140 -12.01 16.19 -12.26
CA ARG A 140 -11.10 17.34 -12.21
C ARG A 140 -11.56 18.52 -13.07
N ARG A 141 -12.34 18.26 -14.13
CA ARG A 141 -12.78 19.27 -15.11
C ARG A 141 -14.18 19.82 -14.88
N ARG A 142 -15.02 19.13 -14.09
CA ARG A 142 -16.36 19.62 -13.74
C ARG A 142 -16.29 20.93 -12.94
N LEU A 143 -17.37 21.70 -12.99
CA LEU A 143 -17.56 22.90 -12.17
C LEU A 143 -17.53 22.56 -10.67
N THR A 144 -17.09 23.52 -9.85
CA THR A 144 -17.17 23.39 -8.39
C THR A 144 -18.63 23.41 -7.93
N LYS A 145 -18.94 22.78 -6.78
CA LYS A 145 -20.31 22.77 -6.25
C LYS A 145 -20.85 24.18 -6.03
N HIS A 146 -20.00 25.08 -5.54
CA HIS A 146 -20.32 26.49 -5.38
C HIS A 146 -20.72 27.12 -6.71
N GLN A 147 -19.91 26.96 -7.77
CA GLN A 147 -20.23 27.46 -9.10
C GLN A 147 -21.54 26.90 -9.65
N LEU A 148 -21.80 25.61 -9.45
CA LEU A 148 -23.06 24.99 -9.86
C LEU A 148 -24.27 25.51 -9.08
N SER A 149 -24.08 25.88 -7.81
CA SER A 149 -25.14 26.44 -6.97
C SER A 149 -25.34 27.95 -7.12
N LEU A 150 -24.50 28.63 -7.91
CA LEU A 150 -24.65 30.07 -8.13
C LEU A 150 -25.94 30.32 -8.90
N LYS A 151 -26.92 30.92 -8.22
CA LYS A 151 -28.17 31.39 -8.80
C LYS A 151 -28.13 32.90 -9.01
N THR A 152 -28.83 33.36 -10.03
CA THR A 152 -28.99 34.80 -10.26
C THR A 152 -29.79 35.44 -9.12
N GLU A 153 -29.63 36.74 -8.88
CA GLU A 153 -30.41 37.43 -7.84
C GLU A 153 -31.92 37.34 -8.06
N ARG A 154 -32.33 37.39 -9.34
CA ARG A 154 -33.73 37.24 -9.75
C ARG A 154 -34.28 35.87 -9.36
N GLU A 155 -33.52 34.81 -9.62
CA GLU A 155 -33.90 33.44 -9.27
C GLU A 155 -33.93 33.24 -7.75
N LYS A 156 -32.94 33.75 -7.02
CA LYS A 156 -32.94 33.75 -5.54
C LYS A 156 -34.20 34.42 -4.98
N LYS A 157 -34.55 35.61 -5.48
CA LYS A 157 -35.78 36.32 -5.09
C LYS A 157 -37.02 35.48 -5.38
N LYS A 158 -37.12 34.89 -6.57
CA LYS A 158 -38.25 34.01 -6.95
C LYS A 158 -38.40 32.82 -6.00
N GLU A 159 -37.30 32.15 -5.67
CA GLU A 159 -37.30 31.01 -4.75
C GLU A 159 -37.67 31.38 -3.31
N MET A 160 -37.20 32.55 -2.84
CA MET A 160 -37.56 33.08 -1.52
C MET A 160 -39.06 33.41 -1.45
N TYR A 161 -39.60 34.07 -2.47
CA TYR A 161 -41.01 34.48 -2.49
C TYR A 161 -41.97 33.31 -2.71
N PHE A 162 -41.60 32.34 -3.55
CA PHE A 162 -42.46 31.21 -3.93
C PHE A 162 -41.81 29.86 -3.61
N PRO A 163 -41.68 29.50 -2.31
CA PRO A 163 -41.18 28.18 -1.94
C PRO A 163 -42.19 27.09 -2.32
N ILE A 164 -41.69 25.93 -2.76
CA ILE A 164 -42.53 24.76 -3.02
C ILE A 164 -43.09 24.28 -1.67
N ARG A 165 -44.40 24.47 -1.47
CA ARG A 165 -45.10 24.04 -0.26
C ARG A 165 -45.63 22.62 -0.44
N LYS A 166 -45.52 21.79 0.59
CA LYS A 166 -46.12 20.45 0.61
C LYS A 166 -47.59 20.59 1.01
N TYR A 167 -48.50 20.00 0.24
CA TYR A 167 -49.93 19.94 0.57
C TYR A 167 -50.47 18.53 0.32
N ALA A 168 -51.55 18.19 1.01
CA ALA A 168 -52.29 16.94 0.84
C ALA A 168 -53.75 17.28 0.60
N ILE A 169 -54.39 16.56 -0.33
CA ILE A 169 -55.82 16.69 -0.59
C ILE A 169 -56.51 15.56 0.16
N LYS A 170 -57.51 15.90 0.96
CA LYS A 170 -58.35 14.90 1.61
C LYS A 170 -59.31 14.37 0.55
N VAL A 171 -59.20 13.07 0.26
CA VAL A 171 -60.17 12.33 -0.56
C VAL A 171 -61.44 12.10 0.25
#